data_AF-A0A7X6WTZ6-F1
#
_entry.id   AF-A0A7X6WTZ6-F1
#
_cell.length_a   1.000
_cell.length_b   1.000
_cell.length_c   1.000
_cell.angle_alpha   90.00
_cell.angle_beta   90.00
_cell.angle_gamma   90.00
#
_symmetry.space_group_name_H-M   'P 1'
#
loop_
_entity.id
_entity.type
_entity.pdbx_description
1 polymer ?
#
loop_
_entity_poly.entity_id
_entity_poly.type
_entity_poly.pdbx_seq_one_letter_code
_entity_poly.pdbx_strand_id
1 'polypeptide(L)' 'VEEHLQASRRFYNNNVTRFNNLTEQFPSSIIASNHNFKAMELFKTEVEKLAKVSVSF' A
#
# COMPACT_ATOMS: atom_id res chain seq x y z
N VAL A 1 7.59 -11.21 20.30
CA VAL A 1 8.19 -9.98 19.71
C VAL A 1 8.03 -9.98 18.19
N GLU A 2 8.52 -11.02 17.50
CA GLU A 2 8.40 -11.16 16.03
C GLU A 2 6.95 -11.16 15.50
N GLU A 3 6.04 -11.81 16.22
CA GLU A 3 4.62 -11.87 15.84
C GLU A 3 3.93 -10.49 15.85
N HIS A 4 4.29 -9.61 16.79
CA HIS A 4 3.76 -8.25 16.84
C HIS A 4 4.26 -7.41 15.67
N LEU A 5 5.53 -7.57 15.28
CA LEU A 5 6.10 -6.87 14.13
C LEU A 5 5.38 -7.27 12.83
N GLN A 6 5.14 -8.57 12.65
CA GLN A 6 4.38 -9.07 11.51
C GLN A 6 2.93 -8.60 11.54
N ALA A 7 2.29 -8.54 12.71
CA ALA A 7 0.94 -8.01 12.87
C ALA A 7 0.87 -6.52 12.49
N SER A 8 1.82 -5.70 12.97
CA SER A 8 1.91 -4.28 12.62
C SER A 8 2.12 -4.07 11.12
N ARG A 9 2.97 -4.88 10.47
CA ARG A 9 3.14 -4.83 9.01
C ARG A 9 1.84 -5.15 8.28
N ARG A 10 1.15 -6.24 8.65
CA ARG A 10 -0.13 -6.62 8.03
C ARG A 10 -1.17 -5.52 8.21
N PHE A 11 -1.23 -4.93 9.39
CA PHE A 11 -2.15 -3.83 9.68
C PHE A 11 -1.88 -2.60 8.81
N TYR A 12 -0.61 -2.17 8.70
CA TYR A 12 -0.22 -1.07 7.83
C TYR A 12 -0.58 -1.36 6.36
N ASN A 13 -0.20 -2.54 5.86
CA ASN A 13 -0.44 -2.93 4.48
C ASN A 13 -1.94 -3.02 4.15
N ASN A 14 -2.77 -3.52 5.09
CA ASN A 14 -4.22 -3.54 4.92
C ASN A 14 -4.80 -2.12 4.85
N ASN A 15 -4.36 -1.21 5.72
CA ASN A 15 -4.84 0.17 5.73
C ASN A 15 -4.44 0.91 4.45
N VAL A 16 -3.19 0.76 4.00
CA VAL A 16 -2.70 1.37 2.75
C VAL A 16 -3.45 0.79 1.55
N THR A 17 -3.65 -0.52 1.48
CA THR A 17 -4.44 -1.15 0.40
C THR A 17 -5.86 -0.60 0.37
N ARG A 18 -6.52 -0.51 1.53
CA ARG A 18 -7.88 0.04 1.61
C ARG A 18 -7.92 1.50 1.19
N PHE A 19 -6.95 2.29 1.64
CA PHE A 19 -6.84 3.70 1.26
C PHE A 19 -6.67 3.85 -0.26
N ASN A 20 -5.75 3.10 -0.87
CA ASN A 20 -5.50 3.13 -2.31
C ASN A 20 -6.76 2.71 -3.09
N ASN A 21 -7.43 1.64 -2.67
CA ASN A 21 -8.69 1.21 -3.28
C ASN A 21 -9.76 2.29 -3.21
N LEU A 22 -9.86 3.02 -2.09
CA LEU A 22 -10.80 4.14 -1.95
C LEU A 22 -10.41 5.33 -2.83
N THR A 23 -9.12 5.59 -3.03
CA THR A 23 -8.68 6.67 -3.94
C THR A 23 -8.96 6.35 -5.41
N GLU A 24 -9.14 5.08 -5.77
CA GLU A 24 -9.38 4.63 -7.15
C GLU A 24 -10.86 4.27 -7.43
N GLN A 25 -11.63 3.85 -6.41
CA GLN A 25 -13.04 3.49 -6.58
C GLN A 25 -13.97 4.70 -6.64
N PHE A 26 -14.91 4.69 -7.58
CA PHE A 26 -16.01 5.65 -7.62
C PHE A 26 -17.02 5.39 -6.48
N PRO A 27 -17.57 6.41 -5.81
CA PRO A 27 -17.41 7.86 -6.06
C PRO A 27 -16.21 8.49 -5.33
N SER A 28 -15.55 7.74 -4.46
CA SER A 28 -14.45 8.18 -3.60
C SER A 28 -13.27 8.76 -4.38
N SER A 29 -13.00 8.28 -5.60
CA SER A 29 -11.95 8.75 -6.49
C SER A 29 -12.13 10.21 -6.95
N ILE A 30 -13.35 10.74 -6.96
CA ILE A 30 -13.63 12.15 -7.27
C ILE A 30 -13.14 13.04 -6.13
N ILE A 31 -13.47 12.66 -4.89
CA ILE A 31 -13.01 13.38 -3.69
C ILE A 31 -11.48 13.25 -3.59
N ALA A 32 -10.93 12.07 -3.88
CA ALA A 32 -9.49 11.85 -3.90
C ALA A 32 -8.78 12.75 -4.91
N SER A 33 -9.33 12.88 -6.12
CA SER A 33 -8.78 13.77 -7.16
C SER A 33 -8.86 15.24 -6.76
N ASN A 34 -10.00 15.67 -6.20
CA ASN A 34 -10.20 17.06 -5.75
C ASN A 34 -9.24 17.45 -4.60
N HIS A 35 -8.88 16.50 -3.73
CA HIS A 35 -7.99 16.72 -2.58
C HIS A 35 -6.55 16.24 -2.82
N ASN A 36 -6.18 15.85 -4.05
CA ASN A 36 -4.86 15.30 -4.39
C ASN A 36 -4.43 14.11 -3.49
N PHE A 37 -5.37 13.26 -3.07
CA PHE A 37 -5.04 12.03 -2.38
C PHE A 37 -4.42 11.04 -3.37
N LYS A 38 -3.15 10.69 -3.13
CA LYS A 38 -2.36 9.78 -3.96
C LYS A 38 -2.19 8.44 -3.27
N ALA A 39 -2.14 7.37 -4.04
CA ALA A 39 -1.86 6.04 -3.53
C ALA A 39 -0.56 6.00 -2.71
N MET A 40 -0.61 5.34 -1.55
CA MET A 40 0.53 5.12 -0.66
C MET A 40 1.20 3.78 -0.96
N GLU A 41 2.50 3.68 -0.73
CA GLU A 41 3.24 2.43 -0.92
C GLU A 41 3.06 1.47 0.27
N LEU A 42 2.97 0.18 -0.02
CA LEU A 42 2.93 -0.88 1.00
C LEU A 42 4.30 -1.04 1.66
N PHE A 43 4.30 -1.38 2.95
CA PHE A 43 5.50 -1.70 3.70
C PHE A 43 5.99 -3.10 3.33
N LYS A 44 6.92 -3.15 2.39
CA LYS A 44 7.61 -4.37 1.92
C LYS A 44 8.89 -4.61 2.70
N THR A 45 9.21 -5.89 2.93
CA THR A 45 10.52 -6.26 3.51
C THR A 45 11.62 -6.04 2.48
N GLU A 46 12.85 -5.81 2.93
CA GLU A 46 14.03 -5.73 2.05
C GLU A 46 14.14 -6.95 1.12
N VAL A 47 13.76 -8.14 1.61
CA VAL A 47 13.70 -9.39 0.83
C VAL A 47 12.73 -9.31 -0.35
N GLU A 48 11.57 -8.65 -0.19
CA GLU A 48 10.58 -8.47 -1.27
C GLU A 48 10.92 -7.31 -2.21
N LYS A 49 11.64 -6.29 -1.73
CA LYS A 49 12.12 -5.19 -2.59
C LYS A 49 13.11 -5.71 -3.64
N LEU A 50 13.99 -6.63 -3.27
CA LEU A 50 14.98 -7.24 -4.18
C LEU A 50 14.31 -8.06 -5.30
N ALA A 51 13.21 -8.76 -5.02
CA ALA A 51 12.49 -9.56 -6.00
C ALA A 51 11.75 -8.73 -7.07
N LYS A 52 11.35 -7.49 -6.74
CA LYS A 52 10.64 -6.62 -7.69
C LYS A 52 11.54 -5.84 -8.65
N VAL A 53 12.86 -5.81 -8.39
CA VAL A 53 13.86 -5.13 -9.23
C VAL A 53 14.46 -6.06 -10.30
N SER A 54 14.16 -7.36 -10.29
CA SER A 54 14.79 -8.35 -11.18
C SER A 54 13.98 -8.77 -12.41
N VAL A 55 12.90 -8.09 -12.78
CA VAL A 55 12.18 -8.40 -14.04
C VAL A 55 11.92 -7.13 -14.84
N SER A 56 12.93 -6.76 -15.59
CA SER A 56 12.81 -5.94 -16.81
C SER A 56 13.48 -6.76 -17.91
N PHE A 57 12.67 -7.37 -18.78
CA PHE A 57 13.06 -7.91 -20.09
C PHE A 57 12.26 -7.18 -21.15
#